data_AF-V9FPV8-F1
#
_entry.id   AF-V9FPV8-F1
#
_cell.length_a   1.000
_cell.length_b   1.000
_cell.length_c   1.000
_cell.angle_alpha   90.00
_cell.angle_beta   90.00
_cell.angle_gamma   90.00
#
_symmetry.space_group_name_H-M   'P 1'
#
loop_
_entity.id
_entity.type
_entity.pdbx_description
1 polymer ?
#
loop_
_entity_poly.entity_id
_entity_poly.type
_entity_poly.pdbx_seq_one_letter_code
_entity_poly.pdbx_strand_id
1 'polypeptide(L)'
;METGDDEIVNVVPPFAPKDSFSSWNDFEKHFKIYKQKNNLKFRVRSSEKMENYNKAHEDQMPTEFEFTHKIFRCTHGVSQKSRSKGHRNRKQRYCKCKARLTVIVTKIVGNVYGIVTRNQ
;
A
#
# COMPACT_ATOMS: atom_id res chain seq x y z
N MET A 1 -29.97 -3.42 -19.77
CA MET A 1 -28.63 -2.82 -19.94
C MET A 1 -27.65 -3.81 -19.35
N GLU A 2 -26.95 -4.55 -20.21
CA GLU A 2 -25.96 -5.53 -19.77
C GLU A 2 -24.80 -4.79 -19.10
N THR A 3 -24.69 -4.91 -17.77
CA THR A 3 -23.46 -4.54 -17.07
C THR A 3 -22.46 -5.64 -17.35
N GLY A 4 -21.82 -5.58 -18.52
CA GLY A 4 -20.57 -6.26 -18.77
C GLY A 4 -19.53 -5.66 -17.82
N ASP A 5 -19.48 -6.17 -16.59
CA ASP A 5 -18.37 -5.95 -15.68
C ASP A 5 -17.18 -6.73 -16.24
N ASP A 6 -16.58 -6.23 -17.33
CA ASP A 6 -15.35 -6.79 -17.88
C ASP A 6 -14.34 -6.90 -16.74
N GLU A 7 -13.98 -8.14 -16.40
CA GLU A 7 -13.03 -8.41 -15.35
C GLU A 7 -11.68 -7.80 -15.77
N ILE A 8 -11.29 -6.72 -15.10
CA ILE A 8 -10.01 -6.07 -15.36
C ILE A 8 -8.91 -7.01 -14.87
N VAL A 9 -8.39 -7.83 -15.80
CA VAL A 9 -7.22 -8.68 -15.58
C VAL A 9 -6.00 -7.78 -15.46
N ASN A 10 -5.36 -7.79 -14.29
CA ASN A 10 -4.15 -7.02 -14.06
C ASN A 10 -2.95 -7.79 -14.62
N VAL A 11 -2.44 -7.38 -15.78
CA VAL A 11 -1.33 -8.06 -16.50
C VAL A 11 0.03 -7.81 -15.82
N VAL A 12 0.09 -6.90 -14.84
CA VAL A 12 1.33 -6.50 -14.18
C VAL A 12 1.69 -7.49 -13.07
N PRO A 13 2.93 -8.04 -13.05
CA PRO A 13 3.35 -8.98 -12.03
C PRO A 13 3.31 -8.35 -10.64
N PRO A 14 2.95 -9.11 -9.58
CA PRO A 14 2.88 -8.58 -8.23
C PRO A 14 4.23 -8.05 -7.75
N PHE A 15 4.21 -7.06 -6.86
CA PHE A 15 5.43 -6.56 -6.21
C PHE A 15 5.87 -7.56 -5.14
N ALA A 16 6.64 -8.56 -5.55
CA ALA A 16 7.10 -9.65 -4.70
C ALA A 16 8.64 -9.65 -4.60
N PRO A 17 9.24 -8.74 -3.82
CA PRO A 17 10.65 -8.81 -3.48
C PRO A 17 10.93 -10.13 -2.75
N LYS A 18 12.07 -10.78 -3.07
CA LYS A 18 12.48 -12.04 -2.45
C LYS A 18 12.88 -11.87 -0.99
N ASP A 19 13.47 -10.72 -0.67
CA ASP A 19 13.97 -10.40 0.66
C ASP A 19 13.08 -9.37 1.35
N SER A 20 13.09 -9.40 2.69
CA SER A 20 12.52 -8.36 3.52
C SER A 20 13.37 -7.10 3.50
N PHE A 21 12.76 -5.92 3.60
CA PHE A 21 13.52 -4.68 3.72
C PHE A 21 13.85 -4.36 5.18
N SER A 22 15.05 -3.84 5.43
CA SER A 22 15.48 -3.37 6.76
C SER A 22 14.99 -1.97 7.09
N SER A 23 14.54 -1.18 6.09
CA SER A 23 14.03 0.17 6.31
C SER A 23 12.90 0.56 5.34
N TRP A 24 12.03 1.47 5.79
CA TRP A 24 10.95 2.00 4.96
C TRP A 24 11.48 2.77 3.74
N ASN A 25 12.62 3.44 3.87
CA ASN A 25 13.25 4.17 2.76
C ASN A 25 13.69 3.22 1.64
N ASP A 26 14.26 2.07 2.00
CA ASP A 26 14.69 1.07 1.02
C ASP A 26 13.49 0.47 0.28
N PHE A 27 12.44 0.09 1.03
CA PHE A 27 11.17 -0.30 0.44
C PHE A 27 10.61 0.77 -0.51
N GLU A 28 10.60 2.04 -0.11
CA GLU A 28 10.03 3.13 -0.90
C GLU A 28 10.81 3.37 -2.20
N LYS A 29 12.14 3.23 -2.19
CA LYS A 29 12.98 3.28 -3.39
C LYS A 29 12.63 2.15 -4.37
N HIS A 30 12.62 0.91 -3.89
CA HIS A 30 12.27 -0.26 -4.71
C HIS A 30 10.84 -0.16 -5.26
N PHE A 31 9.89 0.24 -4.41
CA PHE A 31 8.50 0.40 -4.81
C PHE A 31 8.30 1.57 -5.80
N LYS A 32 9.11 2.64 -5.69
CA LYS A 32 9.10 3.74 -6.67
C LYS A 32 9.57 3.27 -8.05
N ILE A 33 10.67 2.52 -8.12
CA ILE A 33 11.19 1.95 -9.37
C ILE A 33 10.14 1.03 -10.01
N TYR A 34 9.54 0.14 -9.20
CA TYR A 34 8.49 -0.76 -9.67
C TYR A 34 7.26 -0.01 -10.22
N LYS A 35 6.80 1.04 -9.53
CA LYS A 35 5.69 1.88 -10.01
C LYS A 35 6.01 2.58 -11.32
N GLN A 36 7.22 3.10 -11.47
CA GLN A 36 7.65 3.78 -12.69
C GLN A 36 7.75 2.80 -13.87
N LYS A 37 8.41 1.67 -13.67
CA LYS A 37 8.58 0.63 -14.71
C LYS A 37 7.24 0.12 -15.26
N ASN A 38 6.23 -0.01 -14.39
CA ASN A 38 4.93 -0.60 -14.74
C ASN A 38 3.80 0.46 -14.87
N ASN A 39 4.14 1.75 -14.89
CA ASN A 39 3.16 2.86 -14.97
C ASN A 39 2.04 2.82 -13.91
N LEU A 40 2.35 2.31 -12.71
CA LEU A 40 1.37 2.12 -11.64
C LEU A 40 1.23 3.35 -10.77
N LYS A 41 -0.01 3.65 -10.38
CA LYS A 41 -0.33 4.72 -9.42
C LYS A 41 -1.00 4.13 -8.19
N PHE A 42 -0.22 4.02 -7.12
CA PHE A 42 -0.70 3.65 -5.79
C PHE A 42 -0.77 4.86 -4.88
N ARG A 43 -1.72 4.82 -3.95
CA ARG A 43 -1.82 5.76 -2.82
C ARG A 43 -1.91 5.01 -1.50
N VAL A 44 -1.38 5.60 -0.44
CA VAL A 44 -1.58 5.10 0.92
C VAL A 44 -3.05 5.30 1.29
N ARG A 45 -3.68 4.26 1.85
CA ARG A 45 -5.07 4.29 2.33
C ARG A 45 -5.16 4.17 3.84
N SER A 46 -4.30 3.37 4.43
CA SER A 46 -4.14 3.24 5.87
C SER A 46 -2.67 3.14 6.18
N SER A 47 -2.28 3.74 7.29
CA SER A 47 -0.95 3.59 7.87
C SER A 47 -1.06 3.84 9.36
N GLU A 48 -0.27 3.13 10.12
CA GLU A 48 -0.20 3.29 11.56
C GLU A 48 1.25 3.52 11.96
N LYS A 49 1.47 4.59 12.75
CA LYS A 49 2.78 4.91 13.28
C LYS A 49 3.14 3.94 14.39
N MET A 50 4.41 3.57 14.46
CA MET A 50 4.93 2.66 15.48
C MET A 50 4.69 3.17 16.90
N GLU A 51 4.86 4.48 17.11
CA GLU A 51 4.58 5.13 18.40
C GLU A 51 3.14 4.92 18.87
N ASN A 52 2.16 5.01 17.96
CA ASN A 52 0.76 4.83 18.31
C ASN A 52 0.46 3.37 18.65
N TYR A 53 1.07 2.44 17.91
CA TYR A 53 0.93 1.01 18.18
C TYR A 53 1.50 0.65 19.55
N ASN A 54 2.73 1.08 19.86
CA ASN A 54 3.37 0.79 21.15
C ASN A 54 2.65 1.45 22.35
N LYS A 55 1.87 2.52 22.12
CA LYS A 55 1.00 3.11 23.16
C LYS A 55 -0.25 2.28 23.43
N ALA A 56 -0.75 1.55 22.44
CA ALA A 56 -2.00 0.80 22.51
C ALA A 56 -1.81 -0.69 22.81
N HIS A 57 -0.60 -1.23 22.62
CA HIS A 57 -0.30 -2.65 22.72
C HIS A 57 0.84 -2.92 23.71
N GLU A 58 0.71 -4.00 24.50
CA GLU A 58 1.77 -4.48 25.41
C GLU A 58 2.97 -5.07 24.64
N ASP A 59 2.71 -5.65 23.47
CA ASP A 59 3.72 -6.17 22.56
C ASP A 59 4.45 -5.03 21.84
N GLN A 60 5.49 -4.49 22.49
CA GLN A 60 6.27 -3.40 21.92
C GLN A 60 7.05 -3.84 20.68
N MET A 61 6.85 -3.09 19.60
CA MET A 61 7.62 -3.23 18.37
C MET A 61 8.80 -2.25 18.33
N PRO A 62 9.85 -2.56 17.55
CA PRO A 62 11.05 -1.73 17.50
C PRO A 62 10.76 -0.34 16.94
N THR A 63 11.20 0.70 17.64
CA THR A 63 10.95 2.12 17.31
C THR A 63 11.80 2.62 16.13
N GLU A 64 12.75 1.82 15.65
CA GLU A 64 13.56 2.09 14.46
C GLU A 64 12.70 2.16 13.18
N PHE A 65 11.53 1.51 13.18
CA PHE A 65 10.57 1.60 12.08
C PHE A 65 9.55 2.71 12.34
N GLU A 66 9.37 3.61 11.38
CA GLU A 66 8.42 4.73 11.50
C GLU A 66 6.94 4.24 11.55
N PHE A 67 6.62 3.18 10.81
CA PHE A 67 5.26 2.63 10.70
C PHE A 67 5.25 1.13 10.98
N THR A 68 4.18 0.65 11.62
CA THR A 68 3.90 -0.79 11.74
C THR A 68 3.47 -1.35 10.39
N HIS A 69 2.61 -0.62 9.69
CA HIS A 69 2.10 -1.01 8.41
C HIS A 69 1.75 0.19 7.53
N LYS A 70 1.83 -0.04 6.21
CA LYS A 70 1.26 0.84 5.19
C LYS A 70 0.46 -0.01 4.19
N ILE A 71 -0.80 0.36 3.98
CA ILE A 71 -1.67 -0.25 2.97
C ILE A 71 -1.77 0.69 1.78
N PHE A 72 -1.27 0.23 0.64
CA PHE A 72 -1.33 0.91 -0.64
C PHE A 72 -2.47 0.33 -1.48
N ARG A 73 -3.25 1.20 -2.13
CA ARG A 73 -4.23 0.80 -3.15
C ARG A 73 -4.03 1.57 -4.43
N CYS A 74 -4.34 0.93 -5.55
CA CYS A 74 -4.39 1.59 -6.85
C CYS A 74 -5.35 2.80 -6.80
N THR A 75 -4.99 3.89 -7.47
CA THR A 75 -5.87 5.07 -7.58
C THR A 75 -7.20 4.77 -8.27
N HIS A 76 -7.23 3.75 -9.14
CA HIS A 76 -8.46 3.28 -9.79
C HIS A 76 -9.27 2.30 -8.92
N GLY A 77 -8.67 1.77 -7.85
CA GLY A 77 -9.33 0.82 -6.95
C GLY A 77 -10.17 1.45 -5.87
N VAL A 78 -10.25 2.78 -5.86
CA VAL A 78 -10.91 3.50 -4.78
C VAL A 78 -11.75 4.66 -5.30
N SER A 79 -13.06 4.54 -5.10
CA SER A 79 -13.97 5.67 -5.24
C SER A 79 -13.78 6.62 -4.07
N GLN A 80 -13.54 7.90 -4.37
CA GLN A 80 -13.59 8.97 -3.38
C GLN A 80 -14.23 10.17 -4.05
N LYS A 81 -15.39 10.58 -3.55
CA LYS A 81 -16.05 11.80 -4.04
C LYS A 81 -15.20 12.99 -3.62
N SER A 82 -15.17 14.01 -4.47
CA SER A 82 -14.53 15.26 -4.06
C SER A 82 -15.24 15.79 -2.81
N ARG A 83 -14.46 16.26 -1.83
CA ARG A 83 -14.99 16.95 -0.65
C ARG A 83 -15.12 18.46 -0.87
N SER A 84 -14.60 18.97 -1.98
CA SER A 84 -14.65 20.40 -2.33
C SER A 84 -16.01 20.79 -2.88
N LYS A 85 -16.50 21.98 -2.54
CA LYS A 85 -17.70 22.60 -3.14
C LYS A 85 -17.42 23.42 -4.41
N GLY A 86 -16.18 23.40 -4.91
CA GLY A 86 -15.79 24.18 -6.08
C GLY A 86 -16.42 23.70 -7.39
N HIS A 87 -16.60 24.61 -8.34
CA HIS A 87 -17.28 24.36 -9.62
C HIS A 87 -16.55 23.42 -10.60
N ARG A 88 -15.29 23.05 -10.30
CA ARG A 88 -14.50 22.17 -11.17
C ARG A 88 -15.00 20.73 -11.07
N ASN A 89 -15.59 20.22 -12.15
CA ASN A 89 -16.08 18.85 -12.23
C ASN A 89 -14.93 17.85 -12.46
N ARG A 90 -14.27 17.42 -11.38
CA ARG A 90 -13.25 16.36 -11.43
C ARG A 90 -13.91 14.99 -11.36
N LYS A 91 -14.06 14.33 -12.51
CA LYS A 91 -14.57 12.95 -12.59
C LYS A 91 -13.72 11.98 -11.76
N GLN A 92 -14.38 11.00 -11.15
CA GLN A 92 -13.71 9.93 -10.40
C GLN A 92 -13.00 8.99 -11.38
N ARG A 93 -11.79 8.55 -11.02
CA ARG A 93 -11.01 7.58 -11.81
C ARG A 93 -11.27 6.13 -11.40
N TYR A 94 -12.40 5.85 -10.77
CA TYR A 94 -12.67 4.55 -10.18
C TYR A 94 -13.05 3.55 -11.28
N CYS A 95 -12.30 2.45 -11.36
CA CYS A 95 -12.51 1.36 -12.31
C CYS A 95 -12.57 0.00 -11.58
N LYS A 96 -12.94 -0.02 -10.28
CA LYS A 96 -13.01 -1.26 -9.47
C LYS A 96 -11.71 -2.08 -9.38
N CYS A 97 -10.54 -1.46 -9.64
CA CYS A 97 -9.26 -2.16 -9.58
C CYS A 97 -8.99 -2.76 -8.19
N LYS A 98 -8.69 -4.06 -8.12
CA LYS A 98 -8.49 -4.77 -6.85
C LYS A 98 -7.08 -4.64 -6.28
N ALA A 99 -6.11 -4.23 -7.11
CA ALA A 99 -4.69 -4.18 -6.75
C ALA A 99 -4.43 -3.46 -5.41
N ARG A 100 -3.93 -4.24 -4.44
CA ARG A 100 -3.58 -3.80 -3.10
C ARG A 100 -2.21 -4.36 -2.72
N LEU A 101 -1.42 -3.51 -2.09
CA LEU A 101 -0.15 -3.90 -1.48
C LEU A 101 -0.21 -3.56 0.00
N THR A 102 -0.12 -4.58 0.84
CA THR A 102 -0.04 -4.42 2.29
C THR A 102 1.39 -4.65 2.73
N VAL A 103 1.98 -3.65 3.36
CA VAL A 103 3.37 -3.68 3.80
C VAL A 103 3.37 -3.63 5.31
N ILE A 104 3.99 -4.62 5.95
CA ILE A 104 3.95 -4.82 7.39
C ILE A 104 5.35 -5.06 7.94
N VAL A 105 5.63 -4.53 9.12
CA VAL A 105 6.81 -4.89 9.91
C VAL A 105 6.48 -6.19 10.64
N THR A 106 7.37 -7.19 10.55
CA THR A 106 7.17 -8.49 11.17
C THR A 106 8.50 -9.01 11.72
N LYS A 107 8.43 -9.83 12.76
CA LYS A 107 9.57 -10.55 13.32
C LYS A 107 9.95 -11.69 12.37
N ILE A 108 11.19 -11.69 11.86
CA ILE A 108 11.66 -12.65 10.86
C ILE A 108 12.31 -13.85 11.56
N VAL A 109 13.39 -13.62 12.29
CA VAL A 109 14.09 -14.65 13.09
C VAL A 109 14.67 -13.99 14.34
N GLY A 110 14.51 -14.61 15.50
CA GLY A 110 15.02 -14.06 16.77
C GLY A 110 14.47 -12.66 17.01
N ASN A 111 15.31 -11.70 17.44
CA ASN A 111 14.90 -10.31 17.66
C ASN A 111 15.03 -9.41 16.42
N VAL A 112 15.17 -10.01 15.23
CA VAL A 112 15.32 -9.27 13.96
C VAL A 112 13.95 -9.04 13.34
N TYR A 113 13.65 -7.79 13.05
CA TYR A 113 12.43 -7.35 12.39
C TYR A 113 12.75 -6.91 10.97
N GLY A 114 11.78 -7.09 10.08
CA GLY A 114 11.89 -6.55 8.73
C GLY A 114 10.53 -6.31 8.11
N ILE A 115 10.58 -5.60 6.99
CA ILE A 115 9.40 -5.17 6.26
C ILE A 115 9.09 -6.23 5.20
N VAL A 116 7.89 -6.81 5.31
CA VAL A 116 7.37 -7.82 4.40
C VAL A 116 6.21 -7.24 3.62
N THR A 117 6.12 -7.64 2.35
CA THR A 117 5.04 -7.20 1.46
C THR A 117 4.06 -8.35 1.20
N ARG A 118 2.77 -8.04 1.23
CA ARG A 118 1.66 -8.95 0.92
C ARG A 118 0.83 -8.34 -0.20
N ASN A 119 0.88 -8.95 -1.39
CA ASN A 119 0.05 -8.58 -2.53
C ASN A 119 -1.34 -9.20 -2.38
N GLN A 120 -2.39 -8.43 -2.69
CA GLN A 120 -3.79 -8.84 -2.67
C GLN A 120 -4.54 -8.28 -3.88
#